data_AF-A0A7J4S4J9-F1
#
_entry.id   AF-A0A7J4S4J9-F1
#
_cell.length_a   1.000
_cell.length_b   1.000
_cell.length_c   1.000
_cell.angle_alpha   90.00
_cell.angle_beta   90.00
_cell.angle_gamma   90.00
#
_symmetry.space_group_name_H-M   'P 1'
#
loop_
_entity.id
_entity.type
_entity.pdbx_description
1 polymer ?
#
loop_
_entity_poly.entity_id
_entity_poly.type
_entity_poly.pdbx_seq_one_letter_code
_entity_poly.pdbx_strand_id
1 'polypeptide(L)' 'GVRVLKQIRAGILWLNTYHPTYNEAPWGGYKQSGFGKDLGVYAVEEYTNVKHVWVELTGAARKPWHYTVCGPQD' A
#
# COMPACT_ATOMS: atom_id res chain seq x y z
N GLY A 1 9.94 26.86 -14.28
CA GLY A 1 9.94 25.95 -13.11
C GLY A 1 9.42 24.57 -13.43
N VAL A 2 8.13 24.44 -13.79
CA VAL A 2 7.43 23.15 -13.89
C VAL A 2 8.06 22.14 -14.88
N ARG A 3 8.63 22.59 -15.99
CA ARG A 3 9.34 21.72 -16.95
C ARG A 3 10.45 20.90 -16.29
N VAL A 4 11.25 21.54 -15.42
CA VAL A 4 12.38 20.90 -14.74
C VAL A 4 11.89 19.97 -13.63
N LEU A 5 10.84 20.35 -12.89
CA LEU A 5 10.24 19.50 -11.85
C LEU A 5 9.82 18.13 -12.40
N LYS A 6 9.27 18.09 -13.61
CA LYS A 6 8.84 16.84 -14.27
C LYS A 6 10.00 15.95 -14.72
N GLN A 7 11.20 16.50 -14.89
CA GLN A 7 12.38 15.78 -15.40
C GLN A 7 13.24 15.18 -14.28
N ILE A 8 13.18 15.77 -13.08
CA ILE A 8 13.99 15.31 -11.95
C ILE A 8 13.34 14.09 -11.29
N ARG A 9 14.13 13.03 -11.11
CA ARG A 9 13.71 11.81 -10.41
C ARG A 9 14.06 11.91 -8.92
N ALA A 10 13.24 12.64 -8.19
CA ALA A 10 13.31 12.77 -6.74
C ALA A 10 11.91 12.61 -6.15
N GLY A 11 11.81 12.18 -4.89
CA GLY A 11 10.49 12.01 -4.26
C GLY A 11 9.89 13.30 -3.73
N ILE A 12 10.71 14.34 -3.53
CA ILE A 12 10.29 15.64 -3.06
C ILE A 12 11.05 16.71 -3.83
N LEU A 13 10.34 17.71 -4.32
CA LEU A 13 10.90 18.87 -4.97
C LEU A 13 10.13 20.11 -4.53
N TRP A 14 10.85 21.19 -4.28
CA TRP A 14 10.27 22.48 -3.92
C TRP A 14 10.50 23.49 -5.04
N LEU A 15 9.46 24.25 -5.39
CA LEU A 15 9.55 25.32 -6.37
C LEU A 15 9.53 26.65 -5.63
N ASN A 16 10.57 27.48 -5.85
CA ASN A 16 10.72 28.81 -5.23
C ASN A 16 10.77 28.81 -3.68
N THR A 17 10.98 27.66 -3.06
CA THR A 17 11.16 27.49 -1.62
C THR A 17 12.10 26.31 -1.36
N TYR A 18 12.52 26.11 -0.12
CA TYR A 18 13.34 24.98 0.27
C TYR A 18 13.00 24.55 1.69
N HIS A 19 12.85 23.24 1.89
CA HIS A 19 12.64 22.60 3.19
C HIS A 19 11.32 22.84 3.96
N PRO A 20 10.17 23.21 3.36
CA PRO A 20 8.90 23.03 4.06
C PRO A 20 8.59 21.54 4.22
N THR A 21 8.27 21.14 5.46
CA THR A 21 7.90 19.78 5.85
C THR A 21 6.44 19.78 6.33
N TYR A 22 5.64 18.85 5.79
CA TYR A 22 4.22 18.73 6.11
C TYR A 22 3.94 17.27 6.48
N ASN A 23 3.14 17.05 7.52
CA ASN A 23 2.84 15.70 8.00
C ASN A 23 1.83 14.99 7.09
N GLU A 24 1.10 15.75 6.27
CA GLU A 24 0.06 15.28 5.37
C GLU A 24 0.64 14.79 4.04
N ALA A 25 1.82 15.28 3.64
CA ALA A 25 2.45 14.96 2.38
C ALA A 25 3.53 13.87 2.54
N PRO A 26 3.62 12.91 1.61
CA PRO A 26 4.59 11.82 1.72
C PRO A 26 6.03 12.32 1.62
N TRP A 27 6.90 11.79 2.48
CA TRP A 27 8.32 12.02 2.48
C TRP A 27 9.07 10.75 2.08
N GLY A 28 9.99 10.83 1.11
CA GLY A 28 10.86 9.71 0.81
C GLY A 28 11.59 9.82 -0.52
N GLY A 29 12.64 9.02 -0.67
CA GLY A 29 13.59 9.13 -1.77
C GLY A 29 13.21 8.41 -3.07
N TYR A 30 14.13 8.48 -4.04
CA TYR A 30 14.16 7.66 -5.25
C TYR A 30 15.53 6.96 -5.32
N LYS A 31 15.59 5.76 -5.91
CA LYS A 31 16.82 4.97 -6.09
C LYS A 31 17.53 4.70 -4.75
N GLN A 32 18.83 5.00 -4.65
CA GLN A 32 19.66 4.72 -3.48
C GLN A 32 19.29 5.57 -2.25
N SER A 33 18.42 6.58 -2.39
CA SER A 33 17.94 7.38 -1.26
C SER A 33 16.92 6.64 -0.37
N GLY A 34 16.56 5.40 -0.72
CA GLY A 34 15.65 4.56 0.06
C GLY A 34 14.37 4.18 -0.69
N PHE A 35 13.60 3.28 -0.07
CA PHE A 35 12.32 2.75 -0.55
C PHE A 35 11.22 3.07 0.47
N GLY A 36 9.96 2.97 0.06
CA GLY A 36 8.82 3.38 0.88
C GLY A 36 8.62 4.90 0.95
N LYS A 37 7.58 5.30 1.68
CA LYS A 37 7.25 6.69 1.99
C LYS A 37 6.87 6.79 3.46
N ASP A 38 7.43 7.78 4.13
CA ASP A 38 7.04 8.22 5.46
C ASP A 38 6.03 9.37 5.36
N LEU A 39 5.40 9.70 6.49
CA LEU A 39 4.32 10.69 6.63
C LEU A 39 3.05 10.38 5.81
N GLY A 40 2.01 11.17 6.06
CA GLY A 40 0.71 11.06 5.40
C GLY A 40 0.07 9.68 5.52
N VAL A 41 -0.89 9.42 4.63
CA VAL A 41 -1.55 8.11 4.52
C VAL A 41 -0.62 7.02 4.02
N TYR A 42 0.38 7.39 3.22
CA TYR A 42 1.35 6.45 2.64
C TYR A 42 2.17 5.72 3.71
N ALA A 43 2.57 6.42 4.77
CA ALA A 43 3.23 5.77 5.90
C ALA A 43 2.31 4.78 6.60
N VAL A 44 1.06 5.17 6.85
CA VAL A 44 0.08 4.29 7.51
C VAL A 44 -0.13 3.01 6.70
N GLU A 45 -0.23 3.13 5.38
CA GLU A 45 -0.30 1.97 4.48
C GLU A 45 0.95 1.09 4.58
N GLU A 46 2.16 1.66 4.64
CA GLU A 46 3.41 0.92 4.78
C GLU A 46 3.52 0.17 6.13
N TYR A 47 2.93 0.73 7.19
CA TYR A 47 2.90 0.13 8.53
C TYR A 47 1.68 -0.76 8.81
N THR A 48 0.79 -0.95 7.83
CA THR A 48 -0.39 -1.81 7.97
C THR A 48 -0.33 -3.00 7.01
N ASN A 49 -0.98 -4.10 7.39
CA ASN A 49 -1.05 -5.31 6.57
C ASN A 49 -2.49 -5.56 6.13
N VAL A 50 -2.68 -5.86 4.84
CA VAL A 50 -3.98 -6.25 4.31
C VAL A 50 -4.29 -7.70 4.70
N LYS A 51 -5.40 -7.90 5.41
CA LYS A 51 -5.91 -9.23 5.76
C LYS A 51 -7.26 -9.46 5.07
N HIS A 52 -7.29 -10.40 4.13
CA HIS A 52 -8.54 -10.83 3.50
C HIS A 52 -9.23 -11.90 4.35
N VAL A 53 -10.47 -11.63 4.77
CA VAL A 53 -11.30 -12.58 5.53
C VAL A 53 -12.58 -12.81 4.75
N TRP A 54 -12.83 -14.08 4.42
CA TRP A 54 -14.08 -14.50 3.81
C TRP A 54 -14.92 -15.24 4.85
N VAL A 55 -16.16 -14.79 5.03
CA VAL A 55 -17.10 -15.40 5.96
C VAL A 55 -18.28 -15.95 5.17
N GLU A 56 -18.51 -17.25 5.32
CA GLU A 56 -19.64 -17.93 4.72
C GLU A 56 -20.85 -17.83 5.67
N LEU A 57 -21.97 -17.27 5.19
CA LEU A 57 -23.11 -16.90 6.04
C LEU A 57 -24.29 -17.89 6.00
N THR A 58 -24.29 -18.89 5.12
CA THR A 58 -25.45 -19.80 5.00
C THR A 58 -25.53 -20.83 6.11
N GLY A 59 -24.46 -21.00 6.92
CA GLY A 59 -24.45 -21.94 8.04
C GLY A 59 -24.52 -23.42 7.65
N ALA A 60 -24.46 -23.73 6.35
CA ALA A 60 -24.49 -25.12 5.89
C ALA A 60 -23.20 -25.85 6.28
N ALA A 61 -23.33 -26.90 7.09
CA ALA A 61 -22.21 -27.69 7.61
C ALA A 61 -21.38 -28.39 6.52
N ARG A 62 -21.98 -28.68 5.36
CA ARG A 62 -21.30 -29.29 4.21
C ARG A 62 -21.57 -28.44 2.97
N LYS A 63 -20.52 -28.18 2.19
CA LYS A 63 -20.64 -27.47 0.89
C LYS A 63 -20.47 -28.46 -0.25
N PRO A 64 -21.19 -28.28 -1.37
CA PRO A 64 -21.00 -29.06 -2.58
C PRO A 64 -19.54 -29.17 -3.02
N TRP A 65 -18.79 -28.07 -2.96
CA TRP A 65 -17.40 -28.05 -3.40
C TRP A 65 -16.43 -28.77 -2.46
N HIS A 66 -16.79 -29.01 -1.19
CA HIS A 66 -15.88 -29.64 -0.22
C HIS A 66 -15.50 -31.06 -0.64
N TYR A 67 -16.44 -31.87 -1.12
CA TYR A 67 -16.15 -33.23 -1.58
C TYR A 67 -15.43 -33.26 -2.93
N THR A 68 -15.55 -32.20 -3.74
CA THR A 68 -14.82 -32.07 -5.00
C THR A 68 -13.34 -31.78 -4.77
N VAL A 69 -13.01 -31.02 -3.72
CA VAL A 69 -11.63 -30.59 -3.42
C VAL A 69 -10.94 -31.51 -2.43
N CYS A 70 -11.62 -31.92 -1.35
CA CYS A 70 -11.00 -32.68 -0.25
C CYS A 70 -11.21 -34.20 -0.34
N GLY A 71 -11.99 -34.69 -1.31
CA GLY A 71 -12.36 -36.10 -1.43
C GLY A 71 -13.45 -36.54 -0.43
N PRO A 72 -13.92 -37.79 -0.53
CA PRO A 72 -14.83 -38.37 0.45
C PRO A 72 -14.18 -38.40 1.84
N GLN A 73 -14.97 -38.12 2.88
CA GLN A 73 -14.55 -38.21 4.28
C GLN A 73 -15.34 -39.36 4.91
N ASP A 74 -14.78 -40.55 4.79
CA ASP A 74 -15.20 -41.78 5.46
C ASP A 74 -14.95 -41.73 6.98
#